data_AF-A0A645JL95-F1
#
_entry.id   AF-A0A645JL95-F1
#
_cell.length_a   1.000
_cell.length_b   1.000
_cell.length_c   1.000
_cell.angle_alpha   90.00
_cell.angle_beta   90.00
_cell.angle_gamma   90.00
#
_symmetry.space_group_name_H-M   'P 1'
#
loop_
_entity.id
_entity.type
_entity.pdbx_description
1 polymer ?
#
loop_
_entity_poly.entity_id
_entity_poly.type
_entity_poly.pdbx_seq_one_letter_code
_entity_poly.pdbx_strand_id
1 'polypeptide(L)'
;MLAECYNAQNNPAGVKTYIDLIRRRAYGRTYPEFTYVDKETSEMAILREYAIEFIAEGKYWYHLRRMNNGSEALKLVKNNDPIFLLWPIDVSTMSKDPLLEQNEAYKN
;
A
#
# COMPACT_ATOMS: atom_id res chain seq x y z
N MET A 1 1.81 8.89 -4.67
CA MET A 1 2.09 9.37 -3.30
C MET A 1 1.28 10.62 -2.97
N LEU A 2 1.32 11.69 -3.78
CA LEU A 2 0.55 12.91 -3.51
C LEU A 2 -0.96 12.72 -3.51
N ALA A 3 -1.52 11.96 -4.46
CA ALA A 3 -2.97 11.67 -4.48
C ALA A 3 -3.47 11.08 -3.14
N GLU A 4 -2.69 10.16 -2.57
CA GLU A 4 -2.99 9.56 -1.27
C GLU A 4 -2.88 10.57 -0.12
N CYS A 5 -1.84 11.43 -0.11
CA CYS A 5 -1.73 12.50 0.88
C CYS A 5 -2.94 13.46 0.85
N TYR A 6 -3.40 13.84 -0.34
CA TYR A 6 -4.59 14.67 -0.49
C TYR A 6 -5.86 13.94 -0.06
N ASN A 7 -5.94 12.61 -0.28
CA ASN A 7 -7.05 11.81 0.24
C ASN A 7 -7.05 11.78 1.77
N ALA A 8 -5.89 11.65 2.39
CA ALA A 8 -5.75 11.73 3.84
C ALA A 8 -6.20 13.09 4.42
N GLN A 9 -5.95 14.17 3.67
CA GLN A 9 -6.34 15.55 4.01
C GLN A 9 -7.79 15.91 3.65
N ASN A 10 -8.60 14.96 3.14
CA ASN A 10 -9.96 15.22 2.64
C ASN A 10 -9.99 16.32 1.56
N ASN A 11 -9.05 16.29 0.60
CA ASN A 11 -8.97 17.23 -0.51
C ASN A 11 -9.22 16.51 -1.87
N PRO A 12 -10.48 16.38 -2.31
CA PRO A 12 -10.86 15.69 -3.55
C PRO A 12 -10.19 16.26 -4.81
N ALA A 13 -10.06 17.58 -4.90
CA ALA A 13 -9.47 18.25 -6.06
C ALA A 13 -8.00 17.87 -6.23
N GLY A 14 -7.26 17.79 -5.11
CA GLY A 14 -5.89 17.30 -5.08
C GLY A 14 -5.80 15.84 -5.55
N VAL A 15 -6.63 14.94 -4.97
CA VAL A 15 -6.66 13.52 -5.36
C VAL A 15 -6.83 13.37 -6.87
N LYS A 16 -7.87 14.01 -7.41
CA LYS A 16 -8.23 13.99 -8.81
C LYS A 16 -7.08 14.46 -9.71
N THR A 17 -6.48 15.60 -9.38
CA THR A 17 -5.40 16.20 -10.15
C THR A 17 -4.25 15.21 -10.36
N TYR A 18 -3.78 14.55 -9.30
CA TYR A 18 -2.62 13.66 -9.39
C TYR A 18 -2.92 12.31 -10.03
N ILE A 19 -4.14 11.77 -9.88
CA ILE A 19 -4.53 10.54 -10.59
C ILE A 19 -4.68 10.82 -12.08
N ASP A 20 -5.36 11.91 -12.44
CA ASP A 20 -5.56 12.26 -13.85
C ASP A 20 -4.23 12.55 -14.55
N LEU A 21 -3.22 13.09 -13.87
CA LEU A 21 -1.87 13.25 -14.41
C LEU A 21 -1.25 11.90 -14.82
N ILE A 22 -1.36 10.88 -13.96
CA ILE A 22 -0.85 9.54 -14.24
C ILE A 22 -1.62 8.92 -15.41
N ARG A 23 -2.95 8.97 -15.36
CA ARG A 23 -3.83 8.41 -16.39
C ARG A 23 -3.64 9.08 -17.75
N ARG A 24 -3.48 10.42 -17.79
CA ARG A 24 -3.15 11.17 -19.01
C ARG A 24 -1.87 10.66 -19.65
N ARG A 25 -0.83 10.41 -18.86
CA ARG A 25 0.43 9.87 -19.37
C ARG A 25 0.26 8.43 -19.87
N ALA A 26 -0.48 7.60 -19.15
CA ALA A 26 -0.64 6.18 -19.48
C ALA A 26 -1.56 5.94 -20.70
N TYR A 27 -2.70 6.63 -20.76
CA TYR A 27 -3.76 6.40 -21.76
C TYR A 27 -3.83 7.46 -22.87
N GLY A 28 -3.05 8.55 -22.76
CA GLY A 28 -3.06 9.63 -23.74
C GLY A 28 -4.34 10.46 -23.71
N ARG A 29 -4.83 10.88 -24.89
CA ARG A 29 -5.93 11.86 -25.01
C ARG A 29 -7.30 11.34 -24.56
N THR A 30 -7.50 10.02 -24.51
CA THR A 30 -8.77 9.37 -24.18
C THR A 30 -8.73 8.72 -22.80
N TYR A 31 -7.97 9.29 -21.87
CA TYR A 31 -7.82 8.73 -20.52
C TYR A 31 -9.15 8.76 -19.75
N PRO A 32 -9.46 7.72 -18.95
CA PRO A 32 -10.64 7.73 -18.11
C PRO A 32 -10.45 8.71 -16.95
N GLU A 33 -11.32 9.71 -16.86
CA GLU A 33 -11.25 10.71 -15.82
C GLU A 33 -11.49 10.10 -14.42
N PHE A 34 -10.73 10.55 -13.42
CA PHE A 34 -10.95 10.14 -12.05
C PHE A 34 -12.12 10.91 -11.42
N THR A 35 -13.06 10.15 -10.86
CA THR A 35 -14.18 10.67 -10.07
C THR A 35 -13.95 10.33 -8.61
N TYR A 36 -13.79 11.35 -7.77
CA TYR A 36 -13.73 11.18 -6.33
C TYR A 36 -15.12 10.82 -5.78
N VAL A 37 -15.18 9.85 -4.87
CA VAL A 37 -16.44 9.40 -4.23
C VAL A 37 -16.42 9.79 -2.76
N ASP A 38 -15.77 8.97 -1.94
CA ASP A 38 -15.50 9.20 -0.53
C ASP A 38 -14.06 8.79 -0.23
N LYS A 39 -13.60 9.00 1.00
CA LYS A 39 -12.20 8.75 1.38
C LYS A 39 -11.80 7.29 1.20
N GLU A 40 -12.63 6.35 1.63
CA GLU A 40 -12.34 4.91 1.62
C GLU A 40 -12.39 4.36 0.18
N THR A 41 -13.46 4.65 -0.56
CA THR A 41 -13.61 4.24 -1.96
C THR A 41 -12.50 4.82 -2.84
N SER A 42 -12.17 6.10 -2.63
CA SER A 42 -11.10 6.76 -3.38
C SER A 42 -9.72 6.22 -3.00
N GLU A 43 -9.50 5.84 -1.74
CA GLU A 43 -8.27 5.18 -1.31
C GLU A 43 -8.05 3.85 -2.03
N MET A 44 -9.10 3.04 -2.15
CA MET A 44 -9.05 1.78 -2.91
C MET A 44 -8.81 2.00 -4.40
N ALA A 45 -9.38 3.06 -4.97
CA ALA A 45 -9.10 3.42 -6.36
C ALA A 45 -7.64 3.86 -6.55
N ILE A 46 -7.08 4.65 -5.63
CA ILE A 46 -5.66 5.03 -5.63
C ILE A 46 -4.77 3.79 -5.52
N LEU A 47 -5.13 2.84 -4.65
CA LEU A 47 -4.41 1.58 -4.51
C LEU A 47 -4.36 0.81 -5.83
N ARG A 48 -5.48 0.75 -6.56
CA ARG A 48 -5.53 0.15 -7.90
C ARG A 48 -4.63 0.86 -8.91
N GLU A 49 -4.55 2.19 -8.88
CA GLU A 49 -3.62 2.96 -9.73
C GLU A 49 -2.15 2.60 -9.41
N TYR A 50 -1.80 2.43 -8.13
CA TYR A 50 -0.45 1.97 -7.76
C TYR A 50 -0.14 0.57 -8.32
N ALA A 51 -1.12 -0.33 -8.33
CA ALA A 51 -0.95 -1.70 -8.81
C ALA A 51 -0.56 -1.76 -10.30
N ILE A 52 -1.19 -0.89 -11.12
CA ILE A 52 -0.96 -0.86 -12.56
C ILE A 52 0.28 -0.04 -12.93
N GLU A 53 0.53 1.07 -12.23
CA GLU A 53 1.62 1.99 -12.54
C GLU A 53 2.98 1.39 -12.15
N PHE A 54 3.06 0.73 -11.00
CA PHE A 54 4.32 0.22 -10.43
C PHE A 54 4.41 -1.30 -10.48
N ILE A 55 3.84 -1.91 -11.53
CA ILE A 55 3.89 -3.35 -11.71
C ILE A 55 5.35 -3.81 -11.80
N ALA A 56 5.69 -4.89 -11.09
CA ALA A 56 7.04 -5.45 -11.02
C ALA A 56 8.14 -4.51 -10.46
N GLU A 57 7.78 -3.41 -9.78
CA GLU A 57 8.76 -2.51 -9.14
C GLU A 57 8.95 -2.76 -7.63
N GLY A 58 8.31 -3.80 -7.07
CA GLY A 58 8.42 -4.14 -5.64
C GLY A 58 7.76 -3.15 -4.68
N LYS A 59 7.07 -2.11 -5.19
CA LYS A 59 6.44 -1.06 -4.37
C LYS A 59 5.07 -1.46 -3.83
N TYR A 60 4.34 -2.29 -4.56
CA TYR A 60 2.91 -2.53 -4.30
C TYR A 60 2.64 -3.16 -2.93
N TRP A 61 3.50 -4.07 -2.46
CA TRP A 61 3.41 -4.67 -1.12
C TRP A 61 3.32 -3.62 -0.01
N TYR A 62 4.14 -2.57 -0.09
CA TYR A 62 4.16 -1.51 0.93
C TYR A 62 2.92 -0.63 0.86
N HIS A 63 2.34 -0.41 -0.33
CA HIS A 63 1.06 0.29 -0.49
C HIS A 63 -0.09 -0.51 0.16
N LEU A 64 -0.16 -1.82 -0.09
CA LEU A 64 -1.15 -2.70 0.55
C LEU A 64 -1.07 -2.68 2.08
N ARG A 65 0.15 -2.62 2.63
CA ARG A 65 0.35 -2.62 4.09
C ARG A 65 -0.06 -1.33 4.78
N ARG A 66 0.06 -0.18 4.10
CA ARG A 66 -0.10 1.13 4.72
C ARG A 66 -1.41 1.82 4.39
N MET A 67 -2.04 1.49 3.26
CA MET A 67 -3.32 2.05 2.84
C MET A 67 -4.48 1.21 3.36
N ASN A 68 -5.62 1.84 3.55
CA ASN A 68 -6.85 1.22 4.07
C ASN A 68 -6.61 0.37 5.34
N ASN A 69 -5.79 0.90 6.26
CA ASN A 69 -5.36 0.22 7.49
C ASN A 69 -4.72 -1.16 7.29
N GLY A 70 -4.13 -1.41 6.12
CA GLY A 70 -3.50 -2.68 5.81
C GLY A 70 -4.48 -3.81 5.48
N SER A 71 -5.78 -3.53 5.34
CA SER A 71 -6.83 -4.54 5.17
C SER A 71 -6.56 -5.49 3.99
N GLU A 72 -6.04 -4.96 2.88
CA GLU A 72 -5.68 -5.78 1.72
C GLU A 72 -4.41 -6.61 1.96
N ALA A 73 -3.44 -6.10 2.71
CA ALA A 73 -2.26 -6.89 3.08
C ALA A 73 -2.62 -8.00 4.07
N LEU A 74 -3.56 -7.76 5.00
CA LEU A 74 -4.00 -8.76 5.96
C LEU A 74 -4.61 -9.98 5.24
N LYS A 75 -5.40 -9.78 4.18
CA LYS A 75 -5.96 -10.88 3.37
C LYS A 75 -4.91 -11.81 2.74
N LEU A 76 -3.65 -11.37 2.65
CA LEU A 76 -2.56 -12.11 2.01
C LEU A 76 -1.68 -12.86 3.02
N VAL A 77 -1.83 -12.60 4.32
CA VAL A 77 -1.04 -13.25 5.37
C VAL A 77 -1.85 -14.30 6.11
N LYS A 78 -1.14 -15.18 6.82
CA LYS A 78 -1.75 -16.29 7.57
C LYS A 78 -2.80 -15.76 8.54
N ASN A 79 -3.99 -16.38 8.50
CA ASN A 79 -5.13 -16.09 9.37
C ASN A 79 -5.61 -14.63 9.35
N ASN A 80 -5.21 -13.82 8.37
CA ASN A 80 -5.42 -12.38 8.35
C ASN A 80 -4.89 -11.65 9.60
N ASP A 81 -3.86 -12.21 10.25
CA ASP A 81 -3.36 -11.71 11.52
C ASP A 81 -2.17 -10.74 11.28
N PRO A 82 -2.24 -9.49 11.82
CA PRO A 82 -1.19 -8.49 11.69
C PRO A 82 0.21 -8.96 12.11
N ILE A 83 0.34 -9.94 13.02
CA ILE A 83 1.65 -10.44 13.46
C ILE A 83 2.47 -11.03 12.29
N PHE A 84 1.80 -11.56 11.25
CA PHE A 84 2.45 -12.14 10.08
C PHE A 84 2.83 -11.11 8.99
N LEU A 85 2.60 -9.81 9.22
CA LEU A 85 3.02 -8.76 8.27
C LEU A 85 4.54 -8.52 8.30
N LEU A 86 5.22 -8.98 9.34
CA LEU A 86 6.67 -8.89 9.47
C LEU A 86 7.31 -10.22 9.06
N TRP A 87 8.46 -10.12 8.41
CA TRP A 87 9.27 -11.27 8.06
C TRP A 87 10.03 -11.80 9.28
N PRO A 88 10.32 -13.11 9.36
CA PRO A 88 11.16 -13.64 10.43
C PRO A 88 12.56 -13.06 10.36
N ILE A 89 13.16 -12.86 11.53
CA ILE A 89 14.58 -12.53 11.67
C ILE A 89 15.40 -13.81 11.50
N ASP A 90 16.49 -13.73 10.75
CA ASP A 90 17.40 -14.84 10.50
C ASP A 90 18.05 -15.35 11.80
N VAL A 91 18.06 -16.67 11.99
CA VAL A 91 18.59 -17.35 13.20
C VAL A 91 20.07 -17.05 13.43
N SER A 92 20.87 -16.95 12.37
CA SER A 92 22.29 -16.61 12.47
C SER A 92 22.51 -15.16 12.93
N THR A 93 21.57 -14.26 12.63
CA THR A 93 21.58 -12.88 13.14
C THR A 93 21.23 -12.88 14.62
N MET A 94 20.16 -13.59 15.02
CA MET A 94 19.77 -13.72 16.43
C MET A 94 20.85 -14.37 17.30
N SER A 95 21.56 -15.37 16.77
CA SER A 95 22.63 -16.05 17.52
C SER A 95 23.83 -15.15 17.83
N LYS A 96 24.00 -14.05 17.08
CA LYS A 96 25.13 -13.12 17.24
C LYS A 96 24.83 -11.96 18.18
N ASP A 97 23.56 -11.62 18.39
CA ASP A 97 23.15 -10.52 19.26
C ASP A 97 22.14 -11.03 20.31
N PRO A 98 22.57 -11.22 21.57
CA PRO A 98 21.71 -11.75 22.62
C PRO A 98 20.58 -10.79 23.03
N LEU A 99 20.60 -9.51 22.61
CA LEU A 99 19.52 -8.55 22.86
C LEU A 99 18.45 -8.57 21.76
N LEU A 100 18.67 -9.30 20.67
CA LEU A 100 17.75 -9.35 19.54
C LEU A 100 16.61 -10.35 19.79
N GLU A 101 15.39 -9.83 19.88
CA GLU A 101 14.18 -10.64 19.99
C GLU A 101 13.52 -10.89 18.63
N GLN A 102 12.94 -12.07 18.45
CA GLN A 102 12.19 -12.44 17.24
C GLN A 102 10.84 -11.71 17.16
N ASN A 103 10.30 -11.57 15.95
CA ASN A 103 8.91 -11.12 15.74
C ASN A 103 7.92 -12.13 16.32
N GLU A 104 6.86 -11.66 17.00
CA GLU A 104 5.88 -12.48 17.75
C GLU A 104 5.36 -13.70 16.98
N ALA A 105 5.09 -13.56 15.68
CA ALA A 105 4.60 -14.63 14.83
C ALA A 105 5.53 -15.85 14.70
N TYR A 106 6.81 -15.68 15.03
CA TYR A 106 7.87 -16.68 14.87
C TYR A 106 8.61 -16.95 16.18
N LYS A 107 8.10 -16.49 17.33
CA LYS A 107 8.56 -16.94 18.64
C LYS A 107 8.09 -18.39 18.85
N ASN A 108 8.97 -19.25 19.32
CA ASN A 108 8.65 -20.64 19.69
C ASN A 108 8.07 -20.71 21.11
#